data_AF-A0A821C535-F1
#
_entry.id   AF-A0A821C535-F1
#
_cell.length_a   1.000
_cell.length_b   1.000
_cell.length_c   1.000
_cell.angle_alpha   90.00
_cell.angle_beta   90.00
_cell.angle_gamma   90.00
#
_symmetry.space_group_name_H-M   'P 1'
#
loop_
_entity.id
_entity.type
_entity.pdbx_description
1 polymer ?
#
loop_
_entity_poly.entity_id
_entity_poly.type
_entity_poly.pdbx_seq_one_letter_code
_entity_poly.pdbx_strand_id
1 'polypeptide(L)'
;PSKISSSITPFAMIDEHSAIPSEQEILFTMHTVFRIAEITQTPSNSRLWEVQLTITDDNDPQLSTLTNRIKEEVQGPTGWHRMGQLTLKVGHFDQAEELYNALLNGASDDRDIAH
;
A
#
# COMPACT_ATOMS: atom_id res chain seq x y z
N PRO A 1 -14.77 -22.70 0.80
CA PRO A 1 -15.18 -21.35 1.27
C PRO A 1 -15.56 -20.46 0.08
N SER A 2 -16.86 -20.17 -0.06
CA SER A 2 -17.38 -19.22 -1.04
C SER A 2 -16.76 -17.85 -0.82
N LYS A 3 -16.12 -17.27 -1.85
CA LYS A 3 -15.74 -15.85 -1.86
C LYS A 3 -17.01 -15.04 -1.63
N ILE A 4 -17.15 -14.47 -0.43
CA ILE A 4 -18.13 -13.41 -0.20
C ILE A 4 -17.54 -12.20 -0.92
N SER A 5 -18.01 -11.95 -2.15
CA SER A 5 -17.73 -10.72 -2.86
C SER A 5 -18.56 -9.61 -2.22
N SER A 6 -18.14 -9.14 -1.04
CA SER A 6 -18.64 -7.87 -0.54
C SER A 6 -18.05 -6.79 -1.43
N SER A 7 -18.88 -6.17 -2.27
CA SER A 7 -18.54 -4.91 -2.92
C SER A 7 -18.40 -3.86 -1.82
N ILE A 8 -17.20 -3.76 -1.24
CA ILE A 8 -16.86 -2.69 -0.32
C ILE A 8 -16.70 -1.47 -1.21
N THR A 9 -17.67 -0.58 -1.17
CA THR A 9 -17.53 0.75 -1.76
C THR A 9 -16.55 1.49 -0.86
N PRO A 10 -15.33 1.83 -1.31
CA PRO A 10 -14.27 2.38 -0.46
C PRO A 10 -14.49 3.88 -0.17
N PHE A 11 -15.73 4.36 -0.35
CA PHE A 11 -16.08 5.76 -0.17
C PHE A 11 -17.53 5.94 0.32
N ALA A 12 -17.77 7.07 0.97
CA ALA A 12 -19.09 7.53 1.38
C ALA A 12 -19.23 9.03 1.10
N MET A 13 -20.42 9.47 0.70
CA MET A 13 -20.75 10.90 0.68
C MET A 13 -21.15 11.31 2.10
N ILE A 14 -20.58 12.41 2.59
CA ILE A 14 -20.78 12.88 3.96
C ILE A 14 -21.26 14.33 4.00
N ASP A 15 -21.96 14.78 2.95
CA ASP A 15 -22.49 16.14 2.81
C ASP A 15 -23.30 16.58 4.05
N GLU A 16 -24.09 15.67 4.64
CA GLU A 16 -24.90 15.94 5.85
C GLU A 16 -24.06 16.15 7.13
N HIS A 17 -22.77 15.84 7.08
CA HIS A 17 -21.82 15.96 8.18
C HIS A 17 -20.71 16.98 7.89
N SER A 18 -20.76 17.66 6.74
CA SER A 18 -19.78 18.69 6.40
C SER A 18 -19.89 19.86 7.38
N ALA A 19 -18.74 20.42 7.75
CA ALA A 19 -18.68 21.67 8.51
C ALA A 19 -19.13 22.87 7.67
N ILE A 20 -19.10 22.77 6.34
CA ILE A 20 -19.42 23.83 5.39
C ILE A 20 -20.63 23.39 4.55
N PRO A 21 -21.84 23.93 4.78
CA PRO A 21 -23.07 23.43 4.16
C PRO A 21 -23.14 23.49 2.62
N SER A 22 -22.24 24.24 1.98
CA SER A 22 -22.17 24.37 0.52
C SER A 22 -21.18 23.42 -0.15
N GLU A 23 -20.39 22.69 0.63
CA GLU A 23 -19.40 21.75 0.11
C GLU A 23 -20.03 20.36 -0.07
N GLN A 24 -19.52 19.63 -1.07
CA GLN A 24 -19.81 18.21 -1.23
C GLN A 24 -18.56 17.45 -0.83
N GLU A 25 -18.71 16.50 0.08
CA GLU A 25 -17.59 15.81 0.70
C GLU A 25 -17.70 14.30 0.48
N ILE A 26 -16.61 13.72 -0.01
CA ILE A 26 -16.46 12.28 -0.18
C ILE A 26 -15.38 11.80 0.78
N LEU A 27 -15.76 10.94 1.72
CA LEU A 27 -14.85 10.27 2.63
C LEU A 27 -14.43 8.93 2.05
N PHE A 28 -13.12 8.72 1.88
CA PHE A 28 -12.56 7.43 1.51
C PHE A 28 -12.13 6.65 2.75
N THR A 29 -12.19 5.31 2.69
CA THR A 29 -11.60 4.48 3.73
C THR A 29 -10.09 4.68 3.79
N MET A 30 -9.52 4.58 4.99
CA MET A 30 -8.06 4.57 5.16
C MET A 30 -7.45 3.47 4.30
N HIS A 31 -6.26 3.73 3.75
CA HIS A 31 -5.53 2.84 2.83
C HIS A 31 -6.18 2.64 1.44
N THR A 32 -7.12 3.51 1.03
CA THR A 32 -7.56 3.56 -0.36
C THR A 32 -6.40 3.96 -1.27
N VAL A 33 -6.16 3.17 -2.30
CA VAL A 33 -5.10 3.41 -3.30
C VAL A 33 -5.72 4.00 -4.57
N PHE A 34 -5.08 5.06 -5.07
CA PHE A 34 -5.44 5.70 -6.33
C PHE A 34 -4.26 5.62 -7.29
N ARG A 35 -4.54 5.25 -8.54
CA ARG A 35 -3.61 5.41 -9.65
C ARG A 35 -3.80 6.78 -10.29
N ILE A 36 -2.71 7.49 -10.52
CA ILE A 36 -2.71 8.67 -11.39
C ILE A 36 -2.92 8.20 -12.83
N ALA A 37 -4.04 8.59 -13.43
CA ALA A 37 -4.34 8.31 -14.82
C ALA A 37 -3.76 9.38 -15.74
N GLU A 38 -3.95 10.65 -15.39
CA GLU A 38 -3.49 11.78 -16.18
C GLU A 38 -3.18 12.98 -15.29
N ILE A 39 -2.23 13.80 -15.72
CA ILE A 39 -1.94 15.11 -15.13
C ILE A 39 -1.97 16.10 -16.29
N THR A 40 -2.95 17.00 -16.29
CA THR A 40 -3.11 18.01 -17.34
C THR A 40 -3.10 19.40 -16.74
N GLN A 41 -2.59 20.37 -17.48
CA GLN A 41 -2.68 21.77 -17.08
C GLN A 41 -4.03 22.31 -17.54
N THR A 42 -4.76 22.99 -16.65
CA THR A 42 -6.07 23.54 -17.01
C THR A 42 -5.93 24.57 -18.12
N PRO A 43 -6.67 24.45 -19.24
CA PRO A 43 -6.52 25.37 -20.38
C PRO A 43 -6.79 26.83 -20.04
N SER A 44 -7.66 27.08 -19.06
CA SER A 44 -8.06 28.42 -18.62
C SER A 44 -7.08 29.09 -17.66
N ASN A 45 -6.14 28.36 -17.06
CA ASN A 45 -5.20 28.90 -16.10
C ASN A 45 -3.94 28.01 -16.00
N SER A 46 -2.82 28.51 -16.54
CA SER A 46 -1.53 27.82 -16.53
C SER A 46 -0.92 27.64 -15.13
N ARG A 47 -1.50 28.21 -14.08
CA ARG A 47 -1.07 27.96 -12.70
C ARG A 47 -1.83 26.83 -12.03
N LEU A 48 -2.85 26.29 -12.68
CA LEU A 48 -3.68 25.21 -12.16
C LEU A 48 -3.44 23.92 -12.95
N TRP A 49 -3.36 22.82 -12.22
CA TRP A 49 -3.17 21.47 -12.75
C TRP A 49 -4.31 20.58 -12.27
N GLU A 50 -4.87 19.80 -13.18
CA GLU A 50 -5.84 18.76 -12.92
C GLU A 50 -5.12 17.41 -12.87
N VAL A 51 -5.40 16.64 -11.82
CA VAL A 51 -4.88 15.28 -11.66
C VAL A 51 -6.05 14.32 -11.66
N GLN A 52 -6.13 13.48 -12.68
CA GLN A 52 -7.15 12.44 -12.76
C GLN A 52 -6.69 11.21 -12.00
N LEU A 53 -7.45 10.84 -10.98
CA LEU A 53 -7.18 9.70 -10.12
C LEU A 53 -8.21 8.60 -10.38
N THR A 54 -7.75 7.36 -10.53
CA THR A 54 -8.60 6.17 -10.64
C THR A 54 -8.43 5.32 -9.39
N ILE A 55 -9.54 4.98 -8.75
CA ILE A 55 -9.52 4.05 -7.63
C ILE A 55 -9.12 2.65 -8.09
N THR A 56 -8.24 2.00 -7.34
CA THR A 56 -7.79 0.64 -7.65
C THR A 56 -8.49 -0.39 -6.77
N ASP A 57 -8.50 -1.65 -7.22
CA ASP A 57 -8.94 -2.79 -6.44
C ASP A 57 -7.91 -3.94 -6.51
N ASP A 58 -8.20 -5.04 -5.81
CA ASP A 58 -7.33 -6.23 -5.77
C ASP A 58 -7.11 -6.89 -7.14
N ASN A 59 -7.91 -6.55 -8.15
CA ASN A 59 -7.80 -7.05 -9.51
C ASN A 59 -7.12 -6.04 -10.46
N ASP A 60 -6.64 -4.89 -9.97
CA ASP A 60 -5.93 -3.94 -10.83
C ASP A 60 -4.63 -4.59 -11.38
N PRO A 61 -4.48 -4.70 -12.71
CA PRO A 61 -3.39 -5.44 -13.32
C PRO A 61 -2.03 -4.77 -13.10
N GLN A 62 -1.98 -3.44 -12.95
CA GLN A 62 -0.74 -2.73 -12.69
C GLN A 62 -0.31 -2.92 -11.23
N LEU A 63 -1.25 -2.89 -10.29
CA LEU A 63 -0.99 -3.19 -8.88
C LEU A 63 -0.48 -4.63 -8.70
N SER A 64 -1.08 -5.58 -9.42
CA SER A 64 -0.63 -6.97 -9.47
C SER A 64 0.80 -7.09 -10.02
N THR A 65 1.09 -6.41 -11.14
CA THR A 65 2.42 -6.39 -11.76
C THR A 65 3.48 -5.80 -10.82
N LEU A 66 3.18 -4.67 -10.18
CA LEU A 66 4.05 -4.03 -9.20
C LEU A 66 4.32 -4.95 -8.01
N THR A 67 3.27 -5.59 -7.49
CA THR A 67 3.38 -6.54 -6.36
C THR A 67 4.30 -7.71 -6.71
N ASN A 68 4.17 -8.27 -7.92
CA ASN A 68 5.04 -9.36 -8.38
C ASN A 68 6.47 -8.90 -8.53
N ARG A 69 6.69 -7.70 -9.08
CA ARG A 69 8.04 -7.13 -9.20
C ARG A 69 8.70 -6.93 -7.83
N ILE A 70 7.96 -6.42 -6.85
CA ILE A 70 8.48 -6.27 -5.48
C ILE A 70 8.86 -7.63 -4.90
N LYS A 71 8.00 -8.67 -5.07
CA LYS A 71 8.30 -10.04 -4.62
C LYS A 71 9.57 -10.61 -5.27
N GLU A 72 9.82 -10.30 -6.54
CA GLU A 72 11.05 -10.69 -7.23
C GLU A 72 12.30 -10.03 -6.65
N GLU A 73 12.17 -8.80 -6.15
CA GLU A 73 13.29 -8.01 -5.60
C GLU A 73 13.56 -8.33 -4.12
N VAL A 74 12.55 -8.75 -3.36
CA VAL A 74 12.67 -9.09 -1.93
C VAL A 74 12.82 -10.60 -1.72
N GLN A 75 13.88 -11.20 -2.28
CA GLN A 75 14.17 -12.62 -2.17
C GLN A 75 14.87 -13.01 -0.87
N GLY A 76 14.38 -14.06 -0.22
CA GLY A 76 14.99 -14.57 1.00
C GLY A 76 14.60 -16.03 1.29
N PRO A 77 15.40 -16.72 2.11
CA PRO A 77 15.21 -18.13 2.40
C PRO A 77 13.90 -18.42 3.15
N THR A 78 13.40 -17.48 3.94
CA THR A 78 12.12 -17.62 4.65
C THR A 78 11.21 -16.42 4.44
N GLY A 79 9.93 -16.58 4.78
CA GLY A 79 8.95 -15.48 4.76
C GLY A 79 9.41 -14.26 5.57
N TRP A 80 10.06 -14.48 6.71
CA TRP A 80 10.59 -13.41 7.56
C TRP A 80 11.76 -12.65 6.92
N HIS A 81 12.65 -13.34 6.21
CA HIS A 81 13.74 -12.67 5.48
C HIS A 81 13.19 -11.76 4.38
N ARG A 82 12.19 -12.25 3.63
CA ARG A 82 11.49 -11.45 2.60
C ARG A 82 10.77 -10.26 3.22
N MET A 83 10.15 -10.44 4.38
CA MET A 83 9.51 -9.36 5.12
C MET A 83 10.53 -8.30 5.54
N GLY A 84 11.67 -8.69 6.13
CA GLY A 84 12.73 -7.74 6.49
C GLY A 84 13.26 -6.94 5.30
N GLN A 85 13.48 -7.60 4.15
CA GLN A 85 13.88 -6.92 2.92
C GLN A 85 12.80 -5.99 2.38
N LEU A 86 11.53 -6.39 2.46
CA LEU A 86 10.40 -5.53 2.09
C LEU A 86 10.36 -4.29 2.97
N THR A 87 10.48 -4.45 4.28
CA THR A 87 10.49 -3.36 5.26
C THR A 87 11.64 -2.37 5.00
N LEU A 88 12.84 -2.88 4.66
CA LEU A 88 13.96 -2.04 4.21
C LEU A 88 13.63 -1.29 2.91
N LYS A 89 13.05 -1.98 1.92
CA LYS A 89 12.73 -1.41 0.61
C LYS A 89 11.70 -0.28 0.68
N VAL A 90 10.73 -0.37 1.60
CA VAL A 90 9.72 0.68 1.84
C VAL A 90 10.20 1.77 2.81
N GLY A 91 11.43 1.68 3.31
CA GLY A 91 12.07 2.72 4.13
C GLY A 91 11.73 2.68 5.63
N HIS A 92 11.14 1.58 6.11
CA HIS A 92 10.81 1.41 7.53
C HIS A 92 12.00 0.82 8.31
N PHE A 93 13.12 1.54 8.35
CA PHE A 93 14.39 0.99 8.83
C PHE A 93 14.34 0.50 10.29
N ASP A 94 13.69 1.24 11.19
CA ASP A 94 13.56 0.85 12.60
C ASP A 94 12.82 -0.49 12.76
N GLN A 95 11.71 -0.67 12.02
CA GLN A 95 10.96 -1.92 12.02
C GLN A 95 11.74 -3.08 11.40
N ALA A 96 12.59 -2.79 10.40
CA ALA A 96 13.45 -3.80 9.80
C ALA A 96 14.54 -4.24 10.80
N GLU A 97 15.15 -3.30 11.51
CA GLU A 97 16.14 -3.58 12.56
C GLU A 97 15.53 -4.42 13.68
N GLU A 98 14.36 -4.03 14.20
CA GLU A 98 13.63 -4.81 15.22
C GLU A 98 13.37 -6.24 14.76
N LEU A 99 12.91 -6.42 13.50
CA LEU A 99 12.64 -7.74 12.94
C LEU A 99 13.92 -8.57 12.80
N TYR A 100 15.01 -8.02 12.27
CA TYR A 100 16.26 -8.76 12.12
C TYR A 100 16.89 -9.11 13.47
N ASN A 101 16.82 -8.22 14.46
CA ASN A 101 17.26 -8.51 15.82
C ASN A 101 16.43 -9.63 16.46
N ALA A 102 15.11 -9.65 16.26
CA ALA A 102 14.27 -10.75 16.73
C ALA A 102 14.64 -12.08 16.06
N LEU A 103 14.94 -12.08 14.76
CA LEU A 103 15.40 -13.26 14.03
C LEU A 103 16.78 -13.75 14.52
N LEU A 104 17.72 -12.84 14.78
CA LEU A 104 19.04 -13.18 15.33
C LEU A 104 18.95 -13.79 16.73
N ASN A 105 18.11 -13.22 17.60
CA ASN A 105 17.88 -13.74 18.95
C ASN A 105 17.20 -15.11 18.93
N GLY A 106 16.26 -15.33 18.00
CA GLY A 106 15.61 -16.64 17.84
C GLY A 106 16.55 -17.71 17.23
N ALA A 107 17.45 -17.32 16.33
CA ALA A 107 18.41 -18.25 15.72
C ALA A 107 19.53 -18.68 16.68
N SER A 108 19.77 -17.93 17.75
CA SER A 108 20.78 -18.25 18.76
C SER A 108 20.30 -19.25 19.83
N ASP A 109 19.01 -19.62 19.83
CA ASP A 109 18.43 -20.56 20.80
C ASP A 109 18.34 -22.01 20.27
N ASP A 110 18.55 -22.24 18.97
CA ASP A 110 18.53 -23.56 18.34
C ASP A 110 19.88 -23.90 17.66
N ARG A 111 20.77 -24.55 18.42
CA ARG A 111 21.77 -25.60 18.06
C ARG A 111 22.30 -25.77 16.62
N ASP A 112 22.40 -24.74 15.77
CA ASP A 112 22.98 -24.84 14.43
C ASP A 112 24.23 -23.96 14.25
N ILE A 113 25.14 -24.04 15.21
CA ILE A 113 26.59 -23.99 14.93
C ILE A 113 27.09 -25.44 14.88
N ALA A 114 26.68 -26.22 13.88
CA ALA A 114 27.37 -27.43 13.39
C ALA A 114 26.56 -28.13 12.29
N HIS A 115 26.75 -27.72 11.03
CA HIS A 115 27.28 -28.55 9.92
C HIS A 115 27.04 -27.91 8.55
#